data_AF-A0A9D4LJM6-F1
#
_entry.id   AF-A0A9D4LJM6-F1
#
_cell.length_a   1.000
_cell.length_b   1.000
_cell.length_c   1.000
_cell.angle_alpha   90.00
_cell.angle_beta   90.00
_cell.angle_gamma   90.00
#
_symmetry.space_group_name_H-M   'P 1'
#
loop_
_entity.id
_entity.type
_entity.pdbx_description
1 polymer ?
#
loop_
_entity_poly.entity_id
_entity_poly.type
_entity_poly.pdbx_seq_one_letter_code
_entity_poly.pdbx_strand_id
1 'polypeptide(L)'
;MRESELMIAADGSLLDISLEEELSTSERFSCGICEASYARKANLKRHLKTHEDGCIKCSVCTQFLKNEDDKRKHIEVKHSPILCDSCGKIFS
;
A
#
# COMPACT_ATOMS: atom_id res chain seq x y z
N MET A 1 -12.95 15.95 -20.93
CA MET A 1 -12.56 16.92 -19.88
C MET A 1 -11.11 16.65 -19.54
N ARG A 2 -10.22 17.24 -20.34
CA ARG A 2 -8.78 17.27 -20.12
C ARG A 2 -8.46 18.75 -20.25
N GLU A 3 -8.49 19.43 -19.13
CA GLU A 3 -8.06 20.82 -19.07
C GLU A 3 -6.56 20.76 -18.82
N SER A 4 -5.81 20.78 -19.92
CA SER A 4 -4.38 21.02 -19.94
C SER A 4 -4.18 22.50 -19.66
N GLU A 5 -4.20 22.89 -18.40
CA GLU A 5 -3.85 24.25 -18.01
C GLU A 5 -2.33 24.39 -17.94
N LEU A 6 -1.80 25.05 -18.97
CA LEU A 6 -0.41 25.45 -19.11
C LEU A 6 -0.16 26.65 -18.19
N MET A 7 0.33 26.41 -16.97
CA MET A 7 0.75 27.50 -16.09
C MET A 7 2.25 27.76 -16.24
N ILE A 8 2.57 28.92 -16.85
CA ILE A 8 3.92 29.42 -17.03
C ILE A 8 4.36 30.12 -15.74
N ALA A 9 5.44 29.65 -15.11
CA ALA A 9 6.10 30.38 -14.03
C ALA A 9 6.87 31.59 -14.60
N ALA A 10 6.97 32.67 -13.81
CA ALA A 10 7.49 33.97 -14.26
C ALA A 10 8.97 33.98 -14.69
N ASP A 11 9.72 32.89 -14.49
CA ASP A 11 11.12 32.74 -14.93
C ASP A 11 11.29 31.87 -16.19
N GLY A 12 10.22 31.31 -16.75
CA GLY A 12 10.25 30.64 -18.06
C GLY A 12 11.02 29.31 -18.11
N SER A 13 11.26 28.65 -16.98
CA SER A 13 11.92 27.34 -16.95
C SER A 13 10.92 26.17 -16.92
N LEU A 14 11.08 25.22 -17.85
CA LEU A 14 10.25 24.02 -18.00
C LEU A 14 10.82 22.90 -17.10
N LEU A 15 10.20 22.68 -15.94
CA LEU A 15 10.46 21.49 -15.13
C LEU A 15 9.22 20.59 -15.16
N ASP A 16 9.31 19.51 -15.93
CA ASP A 16 8.42 18.36 -15.81
C ASP A 16 8.79 17.63 -14.51
N ILE A 17 8.01 17.85 -13.46
CA ILE A 17 8.13 17.08 -12.22
C ILE A 17 6.94 16.12 -12.21
N SER A 18 7.09 15.04 -12.97
CA SER A 18 6.24 13.85 -12.92
C SER A 18 6.52 12.99 -11.67
N LEU A 19 6.51 13.57 -10.47
CA LEU A 19 6.50 12.78 -9.26
C LEU A 19 5.44 13.32 -8.32
N GLU A 20 4.49 12.44 -8.04
CA GLU A 20 3.45 12.55 -7.03
C GLU A 20 4.11 12.81 -5.66
N GLU A 21 4.45 14.06 -5.38
CA GLU A 21 4.80 14.55 -4.05
C GLU A 21 3.53 14.63 -3.21
N GLU A 22 2.98 13.46 -2.87
CA GLU A 22 2.16 13.33 -1.68
C GLU A 22 3.10 13.39 -0.49
N LEU A 23 3.34 14.61 -0.01
CA LEU A 23 4.08 14.92 1.20
C LEU A 23 3.38 14.32 2.42
N SER A 24 3.45 13.00 2.60
CA SER A 24 2.92 12.30 3.77
C SER A 24 4.04 12.06 4.79
N THR A 25 4.23 13.09 5.61
CA THR A 25 4.39 13.02 7.07
C THR A 25 5.59 12.23 7.66
N SER A 26 6.62 12.98 8.09
CA SER A 26 7.63 12.61 9.11
C SER A 26 8.44 11.35 8.82
N GLU A 27 9.66 11.45 8.24
CA GLU A 27 10.66 10.36 8.05
C GLU A 27 10.26 9.01 8.68
N ARG A 28 9.34 8.30 8.02
CA ARG A 28 8.85 7.00 8.51
C ARG A 28 9.78 5.94 7.96
N PHE A 29 10.15 5.01 8.83
CA PHE A 29 10.91 3.84 8.46
C PHE A 29 9.95 2.83 7.83
N SER A 30 9.99 2.72 6.51
CA SER A 30 9.20 1.76 5.72
C SER A 30 9.82 0.36 5.75
N CYS A 31 8.97 -0.65 5.68
CA CYS A 31 9.40 -2.02 5.47
C CYS A 31 9.72 -2.26 3.98
N GLY A 32 10.82 -2.96 3.69
CA GLY A 32 11.15 -3.36 2.31
C GLY A 32 10.38 -4.59 1.82
N ILE A 33 9.67 -5.28 2.72
CA ILE A 33 8.94 -6.53 2.43
C ILE A 33 7.43 -6.25 2.27
N CYS A 34 6.94 -5.14 2.83
CA CYS A 34 5.54 -4.72 2.81
C CYS A 34 5.36 -3.21 2.95
N GLU A 35 4.14 -2.70 2.77
CA GLU A 35 3.84 -1.26 2.81
C GLU A 35 3.69 -0.70 4.24
N ALA A 36 4.05 -1.47 5.27
CA ALA A 36 4.03 -0.98 6.64
C ALA A 36 5.10 0.10 6.86
N SER A 37 4.71 1.20 7.49
CA SER A 37 5.61 2.31 7.84
C SER A 37 5.54 2.63 9.32
N TYR A 38 6.70 2.95 9.91
CA TYR A 38 6.84 3.14 11.35
C TYR A 38 7.55 4.45 11.67
N ALA A 39 7.10 5.16 12.71
CA ALA A 39 7.74 6.40 13.15
C ALA A 39 9.14 6.22 13.78
N ARG A 40 9.58 4.98 14.06
CA ARG A 40 10.88 4.69 14.70
C ARG A 40 11.54 3.46 14.09
N LYS A 41 12.87 3.51 13.89
CA LYS A 41 13.68 2.38 13.40
C LYS A 41 13.58 1.13 14.29
N ALA A 42 13.46 1.30 15.60
CA ALA A 42 13.29 0.18 16.53
C ALA A 42 11.97 -0.58 16.30
N ASN A 43 10.90 0.12 15.93
CA ASN A 43 9.61 -0.49 15.61
C ASN A 43 9.70 -1.27 14.31
N LEU A 44 10.34 -0.70 13.28
CA LEU A 44 10.62 -1.41 12.04
C LEU A 44 11.45 -2.67 12.31
N LYS A 45 12.53 -2.59 13.10
CA LYS A 45 13.37 -3.76 13.42
C LYS A 45 12.59 -4.87 14.13
N ARG A 46 11.68 -4.52 15.04
CA ARG A 46 10.78 -5.50 15.68
C ARG A 46 9.78 -6.08 14.68
N HIS A 47 9.24 -5.26 13.78
CA HIS A 47 8.38 -5.73 12.71
C HIS A 47 9.09 -6.68 11.75
N LEU A 48 10.34 -6.41 11.38
CA LEU A 48 11.10 -7.32 10.50
C LEU A 48 11.23 -8.73 11.09
N LYS A 49 11.30 -8.86 12.42
CA LYS A 49 11.24 -10.18 13.07
C LYS A 49 9.94 -10.92 12.80
N THR A 50 8.82 -10.23 12.59
CA THR A 50 7.56 -10.89 12.23
C THR A 50 7.60 -11.51 10.83
N HIS A 51 8.45 -11.01 9.93
CA HIS A 51 8.71 -11.68 8.65
C HIS A 51 9.62 -12.90 8.82
N GLU A 52 10.56 -12.83 9.76
CA GLU A 52 11.48 -13.94 10.06
C GLU A 52 10.80 -15.07 10.85
N ASP A 53 9.79 -14.75 11.66
CA ASP A 53 9.01 -15.68 12.51
C ASP A 53 8.06 -16.61 11.72
N GLY A 54 8.27 -16.76 10.41
CA GLY A 54 7.47 -17.67 9.57
C GLY A 54 6.06 -17.17 9.24
N CYS A 55 5.76 -15.89 9.47
CA CYS A 55 4.49 -15.33 9.02
C CYS A 55 4.41 -15.30 7.49
N ILE A 56 3.23 -15.58 6.96
CA ILE A 56 2.93 -15.61 5.53
C ILE A 56 2.27 -14.30 5.13
N LYS A 57 2.81 -13.66 4.09
CA LYS A 57 2.23 -12.47 3.48
C LYS A 57 0.91 -12.82 2.77
N CYS A 58 -0.11 -11.99 2.98
CA CYS A 58 -1.32 -12.03 2.16
C CYS A 58 -0.97 -11.78 0.68
N SER A 59 -1.63 -12.49 -0.23
CA SER A 59 -1.42 -12.29 -1.67
C SER A 59 -2.15 -11.08 -2.23
N VAL A 60 -3.11 -10.54 -1.47
CA VAL A 60 -3.98 -9.42 -1.90
C VAL A 60 -3.59 -8.11 -1.22
N CYS A 61 -3.07 -8.16 0.01
CA CYS A 61 -2.66 -6.98 0.75
C CYS A 61 -1.33 -7.18 1.47
N THR A 62 -0.89 -6.16 2.20
CA THR A 62 0.41 -6.15 2.89
C THR A 62 0.38 -6.68 4.32
N GLN A 63 -0.70 -7.36 4.72
CA GLN A 63 -0.79 -8.00 6.02
C GLN A 63 -0.04 -9.32 6.09
N PHE A 64 0.52 -9.60 7.28
CA PHE A 64 1.23 -10.84 7.62
C PHE A 64 0.40 -11.66 8.59
N LEU A 65 0.26 -12.95 8.29
CA LEU A 65 -0.53 -13.89 9.05
C LEU A 65 0.38 -15.00 9.56
N LYS A 66 0.13 -15.51 10.76
CA LYS A 66 0.98 -16.53 11.40
C LYS A 66 1.08 -17.85 10.61
N ASN A 67 0.02 -18.25 9.90
CA ASN A 67 -0.09 -19.55 9.22
C ASN A 67 -0.99 -19.44 7.97
N GLU A 68 -0.97 -20.46 7.10
CA GLU A 68 -1.77 -20.49 5.86
C GLU A 68 -3.27 -20.49 6.12
N ASP A 69 -3.73 -21.16 7.18
CA ASP A 69 -5.15 -21.14 7.57
C ASP A 69 -5.65 -19.75 7.94
N ASP A 70 -4.86 -18.99 8.69
CA ASP A 70 -5.20 -17.60 9.02
C ASP A 70 -5.16 -16.70 7.78
N LYS A 71 -4.22 -16.93 6.85
CA LYS A 71 -4.21 -16.25 5.55
C LYS A 71 -5.46 -16.55 4.74
N ARG A 72 -5.86 -17.81 4.64
CA ARG A 72 -7.08 -18.21 3.91
C ARG A 72 -8.32 -17.54 4.50
N LYS A 73 -8.49 -17.62 5.84
CA LYS A 73 -9.60 -16.94 6.54
C LYS A 73 -9.55 -15.43 6.36
N HIS A 74 -8.36 -14.83 6.41
CA HIS A 74 -8.19 -13.41 6.16
C HIS A 74 -8.66 -13.02 4.75
N ILE A 75 -8.29 -13.77 3.72
CA ILE A 75 -8.74 -13.53 2.34
C ILE A 75 -10.26 -13.70 2.25
N GLU A 76 -10.83 -14.74 2.82
CA GLU A 76 -12.28 -14.99 2.81
C GLU A 76 -13.10 -13.90 3.52
N VAL A 77 -12.55 -13.24 4.54
CA VAL A 77 -13.28 -12.21 5.29
C VAL A 77 -13.00 -10.80 4.76
N LYS A 78 -11.78 -10.54 4.26
CA LYS A 78 -11.31 -9.18 3.91
C LYS A 78 -11.20 -8.92 2.42
N HIS A 79 -11.02 -9.97 1.63
CA HIS A 79 -10.77 -9.89 0.19
C HIS A 79 -11.69 -10.81 -0.61
N SER A 80 -12.74 -11.32 0.04
CA SER A 80 -13.66 -12.23 -0.64
C SER A 80 -14.39 -11.47 -1.73
N PRO A 81 -14.48 -12.07 -2.93
CA PRO A 81 -15.13 -11.46 -4.06
C PRO A 81 -16.57 -11.09 -3.71
N ILE A 82 -16.87 -9.80 -3.75
CA ILE A 82 -18.24 -9.32 -3.58
C ILE A 82 -18.91 -9.39 -4.95
N LEU A 83 -19.98 -10.18 -5.05
CA LEU A 83 -20.79 -10.27 -6.25
C LEU A 83 -21.87 -9.19 -6.18
N CYS A 84 -21.86 -8.27 -7.15
CA CYS A 84 -22.91 -7.29 -7.27
C CYS A 84 -24.14 -7.92 -7.91
N ASP A 85 -25.20 -8.11 -7.14
CA ASP A 85 -26.46 -8.74 -7.58
C ASP A 85 -27.10 -8.00 -8.78
N SER A 86 -26.94 -6.68 -8.83
CA SER A 86 -27.55 -5.84 -9.87
C SER A 86 -26.83 -5.89 -11.22
N CYS A 87 -25.56 -6.26 -11.28
CA CYS A 87 -24.78 -6.26 -12.53
C CYS A 87 -23.98 -7.55 -12.79
N GLY A 88 -24.00 -8.51 -11.87
CA GLY A 88 -23.32 -9.80 -11.96
C GLY A 88 -21.78 -9.73 -11.92
N LYS A 89 -21.19 -8.56 -11.64
CA LYS A 89 -19.74 -8.38 -11.58
C LYS A 89 -19.18 -8.76 -10.22
N ILE A 90 -17.96 -9.29 -10.25
CA ILE A 90 -17.20 -9.69 -9.07
C ILE A 90 -16.11 -8.64 -8.80
N PHE A 91 -16.04 -8.17 -7.56
CA PHE A 91 -15.07 -7.17 -7.10
C PHE A 91 -14.21 -7.78 -5.98
N SER A 92 -12.89 -7.62 -6.02
CA SER A 92 -11.93 -8.15 -5.05
C SER A 92 -11.00 -7.06 -4.52
#